data_AF-A0A7W1PAP5-F1
#
_entry.id   AF-A0A7W1PAP5-F1
#
_cell.length_a   1.000
_cell.length_b   1.000
_cell.length_c   1.000
_cell.angle_alpha   90.00
_cell.angle_beta   90.00
_cell.angle_gamma   90.00
#
_symmetry.space_group_name_H-M   'P 1'
#
loop_
_entity.id
_entity.type
_entity.pdbx_description
1 polymer ?
#
loop_
_entity_poly.entity_id
_entity_poly.type
_entity_poly.pdbx_seq_one_letter_code
_entity_poly.pdbx_strand_id
1 'polypeptide(L)'
;MFRSFQLAAAVLGLVAFSQPGLLAQTLEEVVAKNLAAKGGAETLRATNTARLQARVSIPPPRPDADPLVMRIIVWTQRPNLVRRDMTVGDETRTLGFDGKTVWQSTPAGVAPVTGPQADAFRSEGEFDSVLLTYQEQGHLVELLSDETLDSQRVHRIRVQRKEGP
;
A
#
# COMPACT_ATOMS: atom_id res chain seq x y z
N MET A 1 10.33 -49.16 73.43
CA MET A 1 11.51 -49.31 72.55
C MET A 1 11.02 -49.13 71.11
N PHE A 2 11.64 -48.19 70.40
CA PHE A 2 11.23 -47.52 69.15
C PHE A 2 10.71 -48.41 68.01
N ARG A 3 9.70 -47.91 67.25
CA ARG A 3 9.81 -47.64 65.79
C ARG A 3 8.56 -46.95 65.20
N SER A 4 8.83 -45.81 64.58
CA SER A 4 8.03 -44.85 63.79
C SER A 4 7.58 -45.39 62.42
N PHE A 5 6.57 -44.77 61.76
CA PHE A 5 6.61 -44.37 60.32
C PHE A 5 5.36 -43.55 59.88
N GLN A 6 5.58 -42.24 59.74
CA GLN A 6 5.14 -41.26 58.71
C GLN A 6 3.66 -41.08 58.27
N LEU A 7 3.15 -39.86 58.51
CA LEU A 7 2.07 -39.22 57.73
C LEU A 7 2.59 -38.85 56.33
N ALA A 8 1.93 -39.33 55.28
CA ALA A 8 2.11 -38.84 53.92
C ALA A 8 1.20 -37.62 53.68
N ALA A 9 1.78 -36.43 53.60
CA ALA A 9 1.10 -35.22 53.15
C ALA A 9 1.15 -35.16 51.61
N ALA A 10 -0.01 -35.27 50.96
CA ALA A 10 -0.13 -35.05 49.52
C ALA A 10 -0.13 -33.55 49.24
N VAL A 11 0.97 -33.04 48.69
CA VAL A 11 1.06 -31.68 48.16
C VAL A 11 0.54 -31.71 46.72
N LEU A 12 -0.68 -31.21 46.49
CA LEU A 12 -1.18 -30.90 45.15
C LEU A 12 -0.47 -29.63 44.68
N GLY A 13 0.52 -29.79 43.79
CA GLY A 13 1.17 -28.68 43.10
C GLY A 13 0.23 -28.03 42.10
N LEU A 14 -0.18 -26.79 42.37
CA LEU A 14 -0.89 -25.94 41.43
C LEU A 14 0.11 -25.47 40.36
N VAL A 15 0.19 -26.18 39.24
CA VAL A 15 0.93 -25.71 38.06
C VAL A 15 0.11 -24.60 37.42
N ALA A 16 0.47 -23.36 37.72
CA ALA A 16 -0.03 -22.19 37.01
C ALA A 16 0.54 -22.23 35.58
N PHE A 17 -0.27 -22.66 34.61
CA PHE A 17 0.02 -22.45 33.20
C PHE A 17 0.00 -20.95 32.93
N SER A 18 1.17 -20.32 32.90
CA SER A 18 1.34 -19.01 32.26
C SER A 18 1.14 -19.22 30.76
N GLN A 19 -0.07 -19.01 30.26
CA GLN A 19 -0.28 -18.93 28.82
C GLN A 19 0.54 -17.74 28.32
N PRO A 20 1.47 -17.91 27.35
CA PRO A 20 2.02 -16.77 26.66
C PRO A 20 0.84 -16.08 26.00
N GLY A 21 0.48 -14.90 26.50
CA GLY A 21 -0.50 -14.06 25.84
C GLY A 21 -0.03 -13.89 24.40
N LEU A 22 -0.89 -14.25 23.44
CA LEU A 22 -0.71 -13.79 22.07
C LEU A 22 -0.60 -12.26 22.16
N LEU A 23 0.62 -11.72 22.06
CA LEU A 23 0.78 -10.30 21.89
C LEU A 23 0.15 -9.98 20.55
N ALA A 24 -0.98 -9.26 20.59
CA ALA A 24 -1.55 -8.67 19.39
C ALA A 24 -0.45 -7.83 18.74
N GLN A 25 -0.22 -8.03 17.43
CA GLN A 25 0.80 -7.27 16.72
C GLN A 25 0.46 -5.79 16.80
N THR A 26 1.46 -4.96 17.06
CA THR A 26 1.29 -3.50 17.07
C THR A 26 1.21 -2.97 15.63
N LEU A 27 0.64 -1.77 15.46
CA LEU A 27 0.63 -1.11 14.16
C LEU A 27 2.05 -0.94 13.62
N GLU A 28 2.97 -0.53 14.49
CA GLU A 28 4.37 -0.28 14.18
C GLU A 28 5.06 -1.54 13.67
N GLU A 29 4.81 -2.69 14.30
CA GLU A 29 5.34 -3.99 13.87
C GLU A 29 4.81 -4.39 12.48
N VAL A 30 3.50 -4.24 12.25
CA VAL A 30 2.88 -4.57 10.96
C VAL A 30 3.43 -3.67 9.86
N VAL A 31 3.54 -2.36 10.12
CA VAL A 31 4.12 -1.40 9.18
C VAL A 31 5.59 -1.71 8.91
N ALA A 32 6.39 -1.95 9.95
CA ALA A 32 7.81 -2.29 9.79
C ALA A 32 8.01 -3.56 8.94
N LYS A 33 7.22 -4.61 9.20
CA LYS A 33 7.23 -5.84 8.37
C LYS A 33 6.81 -5.56 6.92
N ASN A 34 5.78 -4.75 6.71
CA ASN A 34 5.33 -4.37 5.36
C ASN A 34 6.42 -3.62 4.59
N LEU A 35 7.07 -2.65 5.21
CA LEU A 35 8.14 -1.87 4.60
C LEU A 35 9.38 -2.73 4.34
N ALA A 36 9.75 -3.60 5.28
CA ALA A 36 10.84 -4.56 5.10
C ALA A 36 10.59 -5.48 3.91
N ALA A 37 9.37 -6.02 3.77
CA ALA A 37 8.98 -6.85 2.62
C ALA A 37 9.01 -6.10 1.28
N LYS A 38 8.89 -4.77 1.29
CA LYS A 38 8.99 -3.89 0.12
C LYS A 38 10.41 -3.41 -0.18
N GLY A 39 11.43 -3.88 0.54
CA GLY A 39 12.83 -3.51 0.34
C GLY A 39 13.42 -2.59 1.42
N GLY A 40 12.66 -2.31 2.49
CA GLY A 40 13.10 -1.53 3.64
C GLY A 40 12.88 -0.02 3.48
N ALA A 41 12.65 0.66 4.60
CA ALA A 41 12.34 2.10 4.61
C ALA A 41 13.47 2.96 4.00
N GLU A 42 14.73 2.58 4.23
CA GLU A 42 15.90 3.28 3.67
C GLU A 42 15.90 3.25 2.14
N THR A 43 15.77 2.06 1.54
CA THR A 43 15.72 1.89 0.08
C THR A 43 14.54 2.65 -0.53
N LEU A 44 13.37 2.57 0.09
CA LEU A 44 12.17 3.25 -0.39
C LEU A 44 12.33 4.78 -0.35
N ARG A 45 12.97 5.32 0.70
CA ARG A 45 13.29 6.75 0.80
C ARG A 45 14.38 7.20 -0.17
N ALA A 46 15.38 6.36 -0.42
CA ALA A 46 16.45 6.65 -1.38
C ALA A 46 15.97 6.57 -2.85
N THR A 47 14.85 5.89 -3.11
CA THR A 47 14.27 5.78 -4.45
C THR A 47 13.66 7.11 -4.87
N ASN A 48 14.19 7.69 -5.95
CA ASN A 48 13.75 8.99 -6.46
C ASN A 48 12.89 8.90 -7.72
N THR A 49 12.95 7.78 -8.43
CA THR A 49 12.27 7.57 -9.71
C THR A 49 11.72 6.15 -9.78
N ALA A 50 10.54 5.98 -10.36
CA ALA A 50 9.99 4.66 -10.67
C ALA A 50 9.42 4.63 -12.08
N ARG A 51 9.44 3.45 -12.70
CA ARG A 51 8.79 3.17 -13.98
C ARG A 51 7.90 1.94 -13.84
N LEU A 52 6.61 2.11 -14.08
CA LEU A 52 5.63 1.03 -14.15
C LEU A 52 5.25 0.78 -15.61
N GLN A 53 5.21 -0.49 -16.01
CA GLN A 53 4.68 -0.93 -17.29
C GLN A 53 3.51 -1.88 -17.04
N ALA A 54 2.36 -1.60 -17.63
CA ALA A 54 1.18 -2.45 -17.55
C ALA A 54 0.62 -2.73 -18.94
N ARG A 55 0.05 -3.93 -19.10
CA ARG A 55 -0.74 -4.32 -20.26
C ARG A 55 -2.13 -4.71 -19.76
N VAL A 56 -3.13 -3.96 -20.17
CA VAL A 56 -4.53 -4.17 -19.79
C VAL A 56 -5.29 -4.69 -20.99
N SER A 57 -5.95 -5.84 -20.84
CA SER A 57 -6.85 -6.40 -21.84
C SER A 57 -8.28 -6.11 -21.41
N ILE A 58 -9.00 -5.31 -22.18
CA ILE A 58 -10.38 -4.94 -21.92
C ILE A 58 -11.27 -5.83 -22.79
N PRO A 59 -12.17 -6.64 -22.19
CA PRO A 59 -13.08 -7.48 -22.95
C PRO A 59 -13.91 -6.67 -23.95
N PRO A 60 -14.19 -7.23 -25.13
CA PRO A 60 -15.02 -6.55 -26.13
C PRO A 60 -16.47 -6.39 -25.63
N PRO A 61 -17.20 -5.36 -26.10
CA PRO A 61 -18.61 -5.17 -25.76
C PRO A 61 -19.53 -6.24 -26.40
N ARG A 62 -19.03 -6.98 -27.40
CA ARG A 62 -19.73 -8.11 -28.01
C ARG A 62 -18.80 -9.33 -28.08
N PRO A 63 -19.33 -10.56 -28.01
CA PRO A 63 -18.51 -11.77 -27.99
C PRO A 63 -17.70 -12.04 -29.26
N ASP A 64 -18.05 -11.40 -30.38
CA ASP A 64 -17.48 -11.61 -31.71
C ASP A 64 -16.37 -10.62 -32.09
N ALA A 65 -15.99 -9.70 -31.20
CA ALA A 65 -14.94 -8.72 -31.44
C ALA A 65 -13.66 -9.02 -30.64
N ASP A 66 -12.53 -8.50 -31.10
CA ASP A 66 -11.26 -8.64 -30.39
C ASP A 66 -11.23 -7.76 -29.12
N PRO A 67 -10.57 -8.20 -28.04
CA PRO A 67 -10.38 -7.39 -26.84
C PRO A 67 -9.50 -6.18 -27.13
N LEU A 68 -9.85 -5.05 -26.53
CA LEU A 68 -9.03 -3.84 -26.61
C LEU A 68 -7.81 -4.00 -25.72
N VAL A 69 -6.61 -3.98 -26.31
CA VAL A 69 -5.36 -4.03 -25.55
C VAL A 69 -4.81 -2.62 -25.36
N MET A 70 -4.68 -2.21 -24.11
CA MET A 70 -4.05 -0.95 -23.71
C MET A 70 -2.69 -1.23 -23.07
N ARG A 71 -1.65 -0.51 -23.50
CA ARG A 71 -0.35 -0.48 -22.82
C ARG A 71 -0.24 0.81 -22.03
N ILE A 72 0.19 0.72 -20.78
CA ILE A 72 0.39 1.88 -19.90
C ILE A 72 1.86 1.89 -19.48
N ILE A 73 2.50 3.05 -19.61
CA ILE A 73 3.80 3.30 -19.00
C ILE A 73 3.66 4.52 -18.10
N VAL A 74 4.00 4.36 -16.83
CA VAL A 74 4.02 5.45 -15.85
C VAL A 74 5.46 5.68 -15.42
N TRP A 75 5.89 6.94 -15.44
CA TRP A 75 7.10 7.40 -14.78
C TRP A 75 6.69 8.32 -13.64
N THR A 76 7.27 8.10 -12.48
CA THR A 76 7.12 8.99 -11.34
C THR A 76 8.50 9.42 -10.87
N GLN A 77 8.61 10.66 -10.40
CA GLN A 77 9.83 11.20 -9.85
C GLN A 77 9.50 12.18 -8.71
N ARG A 78 10.29 12.13 -7.64
CA ARG A 78 10.18 13.07 -6.51
C ARG A 78 10.52 14.51 -6.94
N PRO A 79 9.92 15.54 -6.32
CA PRO A 79 8.90 15.43 -5.27
C PRO A 79 7.50 15.10 -5.80
N ASN A 80 7.12 15.57 -6.99
CA ASN A 80 5.73 15.49 -7.49
C ASN A 80 5.66 15.49 -9.02
N LEU A 81 6.53 14.73 -9.68
CA LEU A 81 6.55 14.60 -11.14
C LEU A 81 5.94 13.27 -11.57
N VAL A 82 5.00 13.32 -12.50
CA VAL A 82 4.35 12.13 -13.05
C VAL A 82 4.23 12.28 -14.55
N ARG A 83 4.48 11.21 -15.29
CA ARG A 83 4.10 11.06 -16.70
C ARG A 83 3.46 9.70 -16.89
N ARG A 84 2.33 9.67 -17.60
CA ARG A 84 1.61 8.47 -17.98
C ARG A 84 1.38 8.47 -19.48
N ASP A 85 1.93 7.48 -20.15
CA ASP A 85 1.65 7.20 -21.56
C ASP A 85 0.66 6.02 -21.61
N MET A 86 -0.47 6.21 -22.27
CA MET A 86 -1.46 5.17 -22.53
C MET A 86 -1.55 4.97 -24.04
N THR A 87 -1.27 3.75 -24.49
CA THR A 87 -1.30 3.38 -25.91
C THR A 87 -2.40 2.40 -26.19
N VAL A 88 -3.25 2.71 -27.16
CA VAL A 88 -4.31 1.84 -27.69
C VAL A 88 -4.14 1.77 -29.20
N GLY A 89 -3.88 0.58 -29.74
CA GLY A 89 -3.43 0.43 -31.13
C GLY A 89 -2.14 1.22 -31.37
N ASP A 90 -2.19 2.14 -32.35
CA ASP A 90 -1.08 3.06 -32.70
C ASP A 90 -1.24 4.46 -32.07
N GLU A 91 -2.35 4.72 -31.38
CA GLU A 91 -2.58 6.01 -30.72
C GLU A 91 -1.97 5.98 -29.32
N THR A 92 -1.14 6.97 -28.99
CA THR A 92 -0.62 7.18 -27.63
C THR A 92 -1.08 8.52 -27.08
N ARG A 93 -1.68 8.48 -25.88
CA ARG A 93 -2.05 9.66 -25.11
C ARG A 93 -1.11 9.81 -23.93
N THR A 94 -0.54 10.99 -23.76
CA THR A 94 0.34 11.30 -22.63
C THR A 94 -0.33 12.32 -21.72
N LEU A 95 -0.41 12.01 -20.44
CA LEU A 95 -0.81 12.91 -19.37
C LEU A 95 0.35 13.03 -18.38
N GLY A 96 0.59 14.20 -17.83
CA GLY A 96 1.64 14.39 -16.85
C GLY A 96 1.32 15.47 -15.83
N PHE A 97 2.11 15.52 -14.78
CA PHE A 97 2.06 16.50 -13.71
C PHE A 97 3.49 16.97 -13.46
N ASP A 98 3.72 18.27 -13.59
CA ASP A 98 5.05 18.88 -13.42
C ASP A 98 5.30 19.38 -11.99
N GLY A 99 4.46 18.97 -11.04
CA GLY A 99 4.46 19.44 -9.66
C GLY A 99 3.58 20.68 -9.42
N LYS A 100 3.04 21.30 -10.48
CA LYS A 100 2.13 22.46 -10.39
C LYS A 100 0.89 22.29 -11.24
N THR A 101 1.06 21.85 -12.48
CA THR A 101 0.02 21.77 -13.50
C THR A 101 -0.04 20.37 -14.08
N VAL A 102 -1.26 19.83 -14.14
CA VAL A 102 -1.51 18.63 -14.93
C VAL A 102 -1.59 19.06 -16.39
N TRP A 103 -0.90 18.36 -17.27
CA TRP A 103 -0.80 18.67 -18.69
C TRP A 103 -1.02 17.42 -19.52
N GLN A 104 -1.57 17.60 -20.72
CA GLN A 104 -1.77 16.53 -21.70
C GLN A 104 -1.01 16.86 -22.97
N SER A 105 -0.33 15.88 -23.54
CA SER A 105 0.22 15.96 -24.89
C SER A 105 -0.79 15.41 -25.90
N THR A 106 -1.07 16.21 -26.93
CA THR A 106 -1.93 15.86 -28.06
C THR A 106 -1.18 16.11 -29.37
N PRO A 107 -1.67 15.65 -30.54
CA PRO A 107 -1.08 16.01 -31.82
C PRO A 107 -1.03 17.54 -32.08
N ALA A 108 -1.91 18.32 -31.46
CA ALA A 108 -1.93 19.77 -31.55
C ALA A 108 -0.93 20.48 -30.61
N GLY A 109 -0.26 19.73 -29.72
CA GLY A 109 0.68 20.26 -28.72
C GLY A 109 0.30 19.89 -27.28
N VAL A 110 0.98 20.54 -26.34
CA VAL A 110 0.78 20.34 -24.88
C VAL A 110 -0.22 21.38 -24.37
N ALA A 111 -1.23 20.93 -23.63
CA ALA A 111 -2.26 21.78 -23.04
C ALA A 111 -2.48 21.45 -21.55
N PRO A 112 -2.83 22.43 -20.71
CA PRO A 112 -3.16 22.18 -19.31
C PRO A 112 -4.49 21.43 -19.15
N VAL A 113 -4.57 20.59 -18.13
CA VAL A 113 -5.78 19.90 -17.67
C VAL A 113 -6.17 20.44 -16.31
N THR A 114 -7.45 20.72 -16.11
CA THR A 114 -7.99 21.33 -14.89
C THR A 114 -9.24 20.59 -14.40
N GLY A 115 -9.74 20.97 -13.22
CA GLY A 115 -10.93 20.37 -12.63
C GLY A 115 -10.70 18.96 -12.05
N PRO A 116 -11.78 18.19 -11.82
CA PRO A 116 -11.72 16.92 -11.08
C PRO A 116 -10.75 15.89 -11.65
N GLN A 117 -10.52 15.91 -12.97
CA GLN A 117 -9.55 15.03 -13.61
C GLN A 117 -8.10 15.34 -13.18
N ALA A 118 -7.77 16.63 -13.07
CA ALA A 118 -6.45 17.05 -12.61
C ALA A 118 -6.24 16.68 -11.13
N ASP A 119 -7.27 16.81 -10.30
CA ASP A 119 -7.23 16.42 -8.88
C ASP A 119 -7.00 14.92 -8.72
N ALA A 120 -7.76 14.10 -9.45
CA ALA A 120 -7.58 12.66 -9.46
C ALA A 120 -6.15 12.27 -9.90
N PHE A 121 -5.66 12.85 -11.00
CA PHE A 121 -4.32 12.53 -11.49
C PHE A 121 -3.20 12.97 -10.53
N ARG A 122 -3.35 14.12 -9.84
CA ARG A 122 -2.43 14.54 -8.78
C ARG A 122 -2.39 13.51 -7.64
N SER A 123 -3.55 13.03 -7.20
CA SER A 123 -3.65 12.06 -6.11
C SER A 123 -3.02 10.71 -6.45
N GLU A 124 -3.15 10.25 -7.70
CA GLU A 124 -2.49 9.03 -8.20
C GLU A 124 -0.96 9.19 -8.33
N GLY A 125 -0.48 10.43 -8.31
CA GLY A 125 0.92 10.78 -8.44
C GLY A 125 1.75 10.70 -7.16
N GLU A 126 1.12 10.40 -6.02
CA GLU A 126 1.79 10.29 -4.72
C GLU A 126 2.85 9.17 -4.77
N PHE A 127 4.12 9.56 -4.65
CA PHE A 127 5.26 8.64 -4.81
C PHE A 127 5.43 7.71 -3.61
N ASP A 128 5.21 8.25 -2.41
CA ASP A 128 5.39 7.52 -1.17
C ASP A 128 4.15 6.73 -0.77
N SER A 129 4.39 5.54 -0.23
CA SER A 129 3.33 4.86 0.51
C SER A 129 3.01 5.65 1.76
N VAL A 130 1.72 5.86 2.04
CA VAL A 130 1.29 6.50 3.29
C VAL A 130 1.83 5.80 4.54
N LEU A 131 2.09 4.49 4.50
CA LEU A 131 2.68 3.75 5.62
C LEU A 131 4.16 4.10 5.87
N LEU A 132 4.84 4.70 4.89
CA LEU A 132 6.20 5.21 5.04
C LEU A 132 6.23 6.62 5.63
N THR A 133 5.22 7.45 5.30
CA THR A 133 5.23 8.90 5.56
C THR A 133 4.18 9.38 6.57
N TYR A 134 3.29 8.52 7.07
CA TYR A 134 2.15 8.94 7.91
C TYR A 134 2.56 9.76 9.14
N GLN A 135 3.67 9.42 9.80
CA GLN A 135 4.17 10.16 10.96
C GLN A 135 4.63 11.57 10.58
N GLU A 136 5.38 11.69 9.48
CA GLU A 136 5.91 12.96 8.97
C GLU A 136 4.79 13.88 8.46
N GLN A 137 3.77 13.29 7.81
CA GLN A 137 2.61 14.01 7.28
C GLN A 137 1.51 14.23 8.31
N GLY A 138 1.67 13.70 9.54
CA GLY A 138 0.70 13.83 10.63
C GLY A 138 -0.64 13.16 10.34
N HIS A 139 -0.65 12.08 9.55
CA HIS A 139 -1.83 11.27 9.29
C HIS A 139 -2.12 10.33 10.46
N LEU A 140 -3.40 10.10 10.75
CA LEU A 140 -3.81 9.12 11.76
C LEU A 140 -3.90 7.75 11.11
N VAL A 141 -3.18 6.78 11.67
CA VAL A 141 -3.17 5.40 11.20
C VAL A 141 -3.52 4.50 12.37
N GLU A 142 -4.44 3.56 12.14
CA GLU A 142 -4.99 2.67 13.17
C GLU A 142 -4.98 1.23 12.63
N LEU A 143 -4.43 0.30 13.42
CA LEU A 143 -4.56 -1.12 13.16
C LEU A 143 -5.92 -1.59 13.68
N LEU A 144 -6.75 -2.12 12.77
CA LEU A 144 -8.04 -2.70 13.09
C LEU A 144 -7.91 -4.20 13.31
N SER A 145 -9.01 -4.83 13.72
CA SER A 145 -9.12 -6.28 13.77
C SER A 145 -8.77 -6.91 12.42
N ASP A 146 -8.07 -8.03 12.49
CA ASP A 146 -7.69 -8.80 11.31
C ASP A 146 -8.93 -9.28 10.54
N GLU A 147 -8.74 -9.47 9.24
CA GLU A 147 -9.77 -9.94 8.32
C GLU A 147 -9.25 -11.15 7.54
N THR A 148 -10.16 -11.89 6.91
CA THR A 148 -9.81 -12.96 5.97
C THR A 148 -10.17 -12.50 4.56
N LEU A 149 -9.18 -12.42 3.67
CA LEU A 149 -9.35 -12.14 2.25
C LEU A 149 -8.79 -13.32 1.45
N ASP A 150 -9.58 -13.90 0.55
CA ASP A 150 -9.17 -15.06 -0.28
C ASP A 150 -8.56 -16.21 0.51
N SER A 151 -9.14 -16.54 1.67
CA SER A 151 -8.64 -17.55 2.63
C SER A 151 -7.29 -17.22 3.30
N GLN A 152 -6.80 -15.99 3.16
CA GLN A 152 -5.59 -15.50 3.83
C GLN A 152 -5.94 -14.50 4.92
N ARG A 153 -5.29 -14.63 6.08
CA ARG A 153 -5.39 -13.65 7.16
C ARG A 153 -4.65 -12.37 6.75
N VAL A 154 -5.32 -11.24 6.84
CA VAL A 154 -4.78 -9.93 6.51
C VAL A 154 -4.92 -8.97 7.69
N HIS A 155 -3.94 -8.07 7.82
CA HIS A 155 -3.99 -6.96 8.77
C HIS A 155 -4.69 -5.77 8.10
N ARG A 156 -5.76 -5.28 8.72
CA ARG A 156 -6.51 -4.14 8.19
C ARG A 156 -6.03 -2.86 8.84
N ILE A 157 -5.52 -1.94 8.03
CA ILE A 157 -5.04 -0.63 8.49
C ILE A 157 -6.00 0.44 7.99
N ARG A 158 -6.55 1.24 8.91
CA ARG A 158 -7.30 2.45 8.58
C ARG A 158 -6.36 3.63 8.54
N VAL A 159 -6.46 4.42 7.47
CA VAL A 159 -5.71 5.67 7.32
C VAL A 159 -6.71 6.81 7.24
N GLN A 160 -6.64 7.73 8.19
CA GLN A 160 -7.30 9.03 8.09
C GLN A 160 -6.21 10.04 7.75
N ARG A 161 -6.18 10.43 6.48
CA ARG A 161 -5.30 11.50 6.04
C ARG A 161 -5.74 12.77 6.77
N LYS A 162 -4.80 13.43 7.43
CA LYS A 162 -4.98 14.83 7.82
C LYS A 162 -5.35 15.58 6.55
N GLU A 163 -6.43 16.38 6.58
CA GLU A 163 -6.80 17.19 5.42
C GLU A 163 -5.53 17.89 4.92
N GLY A 164 -5.18 17.58 3.67
CA GLY A 164 -4.07 18.25 3.01
C GLY A 164 -4.45 19.70 2.73
N PRO A 165 -3.49 20.56 2.38
CA PRO A 165 -3.85 21.81 1.70
C PRO A 165 -4.70 21.56 0.45
#